data_AF-A0ABC8TEQ8-F1
#
_entry.id   AF-A0ABC8TEQ8-F1
#
_cell.length_a   1.000
_cell.length_b   1.000
_cell.length_c   1.000
_cell.angle_alpha   90.00
_cell.angle_beta   90.00
_cell.angle_gamma   90.00
#
_symmetry.space_group_name_H-M   'P 1'
#
loop_
_entity.id
_entity.type
_entity.pdbx_description
1 polymer ?
#
loop_
_entity_poly.entity_id
_entity_poly.type
_entity_poly.pdbx_seq_one_letter_code
_entity_poly.pdbx_strand_id
1 'polypeptide(L)'
;MEYFIKLIKKKYNKDISKDKKTLGKLRKECERAKRALSSQHQARVDIESLVDGTDFSEPLARAKFEELNMDLIKKTMGPAKKALEDAGLNKTDIHEIVLVGGSTRSLGFPRCNNY
;
A
#
# COMPACT_ATOMS: atom_id res chain seq x y z
N MET A 1 -7.02 1.39 -1.45
CA MET A 1 -8.50 1.38 -1.64
C MET A 1 -8.95 2.56 -2.51
N GLU A 2 -8.59 3.81 -2.16
CA GLU A 2 -9.01 4.99 -2.95
C GLU A 2 -8.64 4.94 -4.43
N TYR A 3 -7.45 4.44 -4.76
CA TYR A 3 -7.01 4.25 -6.14
C TYR A 3 -7.98 3.38 -6.95
N PHE A 4 -8.39 2.24 -6.40
CA PHE A 4 -9.34 1.33 -7.05
C PHE A 4 -10.74 1.93 -7.14
N ILE A 5 -11.19 2.66 -6.11
CA ILE A 5 -12.47 3.38 -6.16
C ILE A 5 -12.49 4.41 -7.30
N LYS A 6 -11.40 5.17 -7.47
CA LYS A 6 -11.26 6.13 -8.58
C LYS A 6 -11.22 5.43 -9.94
N LEU A 7 -10.51 4.31 -10.07
CA LEU A 7 -10.48 3.50 -11.30
C LEU A 7 -11.85 2.95 -11.67
N ILE A 8 -12.56 2.39 -10.69
CA ILE A 8 -13.91 1.83 -10.87
C ILE A 8 -14.88 2.93 -11.27
N LYS A 9 -14.82 4.09 -10.60
CA LYS A 9 -15.62 5.25 -10.98
C LYS A 9 -15.32 5.69 -12.41
N LYS A 10 -14.06 5.64 -12.86
CA LYS A 10 -13.68 6.00 -14.23
C LYS A 10 -14.14 4.97 -15.28
N LYS A 11 -14.02 3.67 -14.98
CA LYS A 11 -14.37 2.59 -15.93
C LYS A 11 -15.87 2.34 -16.03
N TYR A 12 -16.58 2.33 -14.90
CA TYR A 12 -17.99 1.94 -14.82
C TYR A 12 -18.94 3.11 -14.53
N ASN A 13 -18.41 4.32 -14.36
CA ASN A 13 -19.16 5.53 -14.02
C ASN A 13 -20.07 5.39 -12.78
N LYS A 14 -19.75 4.44 -11.89
CA LYS A 14 -20.54 4.11 -10.69
C LYS A 14 -19.67 4.20 -9.44
N ASP A 15 -20.20 4.89 -8.42
CA ASP A 15 -19.52 5.06 -7.13
C ASP A 15 -19.82 3.86 -6.21
N ILE A 16 -18.84 2.96 -6.07
CA ILE A 16 -18.90 1.83 -5.13
C ILE A 16 -18.78 2.23 -3.65
N SER A 17 -18.45 3.50 -3.36
CA SER A 17 -18.31 4.01 -1.98
C SER A 17 -19.61 3.93 -1.17
N LYS A 18 -20.76 3.83 -1.82
CA LYS A 18 -22.07 3.72 -1.16
C LYS A 18 -22.41 2.28 -0.77
N ASP A 19 -21.81 1.28 -1.40
CA ASP A 19 -22.11 -0.13 -1.13
C ASP A 19 -21.08 -0.75 -0.17
N LYS A 20 -21.53 -0.97 1.07
CA LYS A 20 -20.72 -1.59 2.13
C LYS A 20 -20.31 -3.04 1.79
N LYS A 21 -21.12 -3.79 1.03
CA LYS A 21 -20.79 -5.18 0.65
C LYS A 21 -19.62 -5.19 -0.34
N THR A 22 -19.70 -4.37 -1.38
CA THR A 22 -18.64 -4.24 -2.39
C THR A 22 -17.35 -3.67 -1.80
N LEU A 23 -17.45 -2.70 -0.88
CA LEU A 23 -16.29 -2.20 -0.14
C LEU A 23 -15.61 -3.28 0.70
N GLY A 24 -16.39 -4.16 1.35
CA GLY A 24 -15.85 -5.29 2.12
C GLY A 24 -15.06 -6.25 1.24
N LYS A 25 -15.60 -6.63 0.08
CA LYS A 25 -14.91 -7.46 -0.92
C LYS A 25 -13.64 -6.78 -1.44
N LEU A 26 -13.73 -5.52 -1.86
CA LEU A 26 -12.59 -4.74 -2.33
C LEU A 26 -11.48 -4.70 -1.28
N ARG A 27 -11.81 -4.52 -0.01
CA ARG A 27 -10.82 -4.51 1.08
C ARG A 27 -10.11 -5.86 1.23
N LYS A 28 -10.86 -6.96 1.14
CA LYS A 28 -10.31 -8.33 1.22
C LYS A 28 -9.33 -8.61 0.08
N GLU A 29 -9.72 -8.26 -1.15
CA GLU A 29 -8.88 -8.48 -2.33
C GLU A 29 -7.70 -7.51 -2.39
N CYS A 30 -7.87 -6.26 -1.95
CA CYS A 30 -6.74 -5.34 -1.77
C CYS A 30 -5.72 -5.88 -0.77
N GLU A 31 -6.17 -6.45 0.36
CA GLU A 31 -5.27 -7.04 1.36
C GLU A 31 -4.54 -8.26 0.80
N ARG A 32 -5.25 -9.11 0.04
CA ARG A 32 -4.67 -10.26 -0.66
C ARG A 32 -3.62 -9.83 -1.68
N ALA A 33 -3.94 -8.85 -2.52
CA ALA A 33 -3.02 -8.31 -3.51
C ALA A 33 -1.81 -7.61 -2.86
N LYS A 34 -1.99 -6.89 -1.75
CA LYS A 34 -0.87 -6.32 -0.97
C LYS A 34 0.10 -7.41 -0.48
N ARG A 35 -0.43 -8.51 0.06
CA ARG A 35 0.38 -9.66 0.50
C ARG A 35 1.09 -10.31 -0.69
N ALA A 36 0.40 -10.51 -1.82
CA ALA A 36 1.00 -11.04 -3.04
C ALA A 36 2.10 -10.12 -3.59
N LEU A 37 1.89 -8.80 -3.58
CA LEU A 37 2.91 -7.81 -3.99
C LEU A 37 4.11 -7.75 -3.05
N SER A 38 4.01 -8.31 -1.85
CA SER A 38 5.16 -8.45 -0.94
C SER A 38 6.12 -9.52 -1.45
N SER A 39 5.62 -10.58 -2.09
CA SER A 39 6.44 -11.66 -2.65
C SER A 39 6.66 -11.56 -4.17
N GLN A 40 5.72 -10.97 -4.90
CA GLN A 40 5.68 -10.92 -6.36
C GLN A 40 5.73 -9.47 -6.89
N HIS A 41 6.20 -9.30 -8.13
CA HIS A 41 6.26 -7.98 -8.78
C HIS A 41 4.91 -7.51 -9.34
N GLN A 42 3.96 -8.43 -9.54
CA GLN A 42 2.64 -8.15 -10.07
C GLN A 42 1.62 -8.99 -9.29
N ALA A 43 0.46 -8.42 -9.00
CA ALA A 43 -0.68 -9.11 -8.44
C ALA A 43 -1.94 -8.73 -9.22
N ARG A 44 -2.91 -9.62 -9.29
CA ARG A 44 -4.21 -9.33 -9.88
C ARG A 44 -5.24 -9.11 -8.78
N VAL A 45 -6.06 -8.07 -8.93
CA VAL A 45 -7.19 -7.79 -8.06
C VAL A 45 -8.45 -8.16 -8.83
N ASP A 46 -9.05 -9.28 -8.43
CA ASP A 46 -10.27 -9.81 -9.02
C ASP A 46 -11.42 -9.66 -8.02
N ILE A 47 -12.50 -8.99 -8.41
CA ILE A 47 -13.68 -8.75 -7.57
C ILE A 47 -14.91 -9.19 -8.34
N GLU A 48 -15.52 -10.27 -7.87
CA GLU A 48 -16.76 -10.80 -8.42
C GLU A 48 -17.98 -9.97 -7.98
N SER A 49 -18.89 -9.73 -8.92
CA SER A 49 -20.13 -8.96 -8.69
C SER A 49 -19.87 -7.58 -8.09
N LEU A 50 -19.08 -6.75 -8.79
CA LEU A 50 -18.76 -5.40 -8.35
C LEU A 50 -19.96 -4.46 -8.47
N VAL A 51 -20.59 -4.46 -9.65
CA VAL A 51 -21.70 -3.61 -10.04
C VAL A 51 -22.57 -4.38 -11.03
N ASP A 52 -23.85 -4.59 -10.71
CA ASP A 52 -24.85 -5.19 -11.61
C ASP A 52 -24.40 -6.53 -12.25
N GLY A 53 -23.63 -7.34 -11.49
CA GLY A 53 -23.12 -8.63 -11.96
C GLY A 53 -21.86 -8.56 -12.82
N THR A 54 -21.26 -7.37 -13.00
CA THR A 54 -20.00 -7.23 -13.74
C THR A 54 -18.81 -7.52 -12.83
N ASP A 55 -17.93 -8.38 -13.31
CA ASP A 55 -16.68 -8.71 -12.65
C ASP A 55 -15.61 -7.67 -12.95
N PHE A 56 -14.81 -7.36 -11.93
CA PHE A 56 -13.69 -6.45 -12.05
C PHE A 56 -12.39 -7.22 -11.93
N SER A 57 -11.55 -7.12 -12.96
CA SER A 57 -10.21 -7.68 -12.94
C SER A 57 -9.22 -6.60 -13.36
N GLU A 58 -8.29 -6.25 -12.48
CA GLU A 58 -7.22 -5.30 -12.80
C GLU A 58 -5.87 -5.80 -12.27
N PRO A 59 -4.82 -5.85 -13.11
CA PRO A 59 -3.46 -6.10 -12.65
C PRO A 59 -2.89 -4.87 -11.93
N LEU A 60 -2.31 -5.08 -10.76
CA LEU A 60 -1.54 -4.10 -10.01
C LEU A 60 -0.07 -4.49 -10.01
N ALA A 61 0.80 -3.60 -10.49
CA ALA A 61 2.25 -3.77 -10.42
C ALA A 61 2.80 -3.20 -9.11
N ARG A 62 3.89 -3.78 -8.61
CA ARG A 62 4.61 -3.29 -7.42
C ARG A 62 5.03 -1.84 -7.56
N ALA A 63 5.54 -1.43 -8.73
CA ALA A 63 5.92 -0.03 -8.99
C ALA A 63 4.76 0.95 -8.78
N LYS A 64 3.55 0.60 -9.23
CA LYS A 64 2.36 1.44 -9.02
C LYS A 64 1.95 1.47 -7.55
N PHE A 65 2.10 0.35 -6.84
CA PHE A 65 1.86 0.30 -5.40
C PHE A 65 2.86 1.16 -4.62
N GLU A 66 4.14 1.13 -4.97
CA GLU A 66 5.18 1.98 -4.36
C GLU A 66 4.89 3.46 -4.62
N GLU A 67 4.57 3.84 -5.86
CA GLU A 67 4.18 5.21 -6.21
C GLU A 67 3.01 5.73 -5.36
N LEU A 68 1.96 4.92 -5.20
CA LEU A 68 0.79 5.27 -4.38
C LEU A 68 1.10 5.42 -2.89
N ASN A 69 2.14 4.74 -2.39
CA ASN A 69 2.52 4.76 -0.98
C ASN A 69 3.73 5.65 -0.69
N MET A 70 4.43 6.17 -1.70
CA MET A 70 5.63 6.99 -1.51
C MET A 70 5.37 8.21 -0.62
N ASP A 71 4.22 8.86 -0.76
CA ASP A 71 3.88 10.02 0.05
C ASP A 71 3.73 9.67 1.53
N LEU A 72 3.22 8.47 1.84
CA LEU A 72 3.12 7.95 3.20
C LEU A 72 4.51 7.57 3.75
N ILE A 73 5.36 6.95 2.92
CA ILE A 73 6.75 6.61 3.29
C ILE A 73 7.54 7.88 3.61
N LYS A 74 7.44 8.91 2.77
CA LYS A 74 8.10 10.20 3.02
C LYS A 74 7.63 10.83 4.32
N LYS A 75 6.33 10.73 4.64
CA LYS A 75 5.80 11.21 5.94
C LYS A 75 6.37 10.45 7.13
N THR A 76 6.69 9.16 7.01
CA THR A 76 7.34 8.40 8.10
C THR A 76 8.79 8.81 8.38
N MET A 77 9.47 9.45 7.43
CA MET A 77 10.82 9.97 7.67
C MET A 77 10.84 11.18 8.61
N GLY A 78 9.75 11.94 8.69
CA GLY A 78 9.61 13.09 9.59
C GLY A 78 9.73 12.71 11.08
N PRO A 79 8.88 11.82 11.62
CA PRO A 79 8.96 11.40 13.02
C PRO A 79 10.24 10.61 13.32
N ALA A 80 10.80 9.86 12.36
CA ALA A 80 12.08 9.20 12.54
C ALA A 80 13.23 10.20 12.76
N LYS A 81 13.27 11.29 11.99
CA LYS A 81 14.26 12.37 12.18
C LYS A 81 14.06 13.11 13.50
N LYS A 82 12.81 13.41 13.89
CA LYS A 82 12.52 14.03 15.18
C LYS A 82 12.96 13.15 16.35
N ALA A 83 12.68 11.85 16.31
CA ALA A 83 13.11 10.92 17.34
C ALA A 83 14.65 10.86 17.48
N LEU A 84 15.37 10.97 16.36
CA LEU A 84 16.83 11.10 16.31
C LEU A 84 17.32 12.41 16.95
N GLU A 85 16.69 13.53 16.59
CA GLU A 85 16.97 14.86 17.17
C GLU A 85 16.69 14.91 18.67
N ASP A 86 15.55 14.39 19.11
CA ASP A 86 15.15 14.31 20.53
C ASP A 86 16.11 13.41 21.34
N ALA A 87 16.67 12.36 20.70
CA ALA A 87 17.68 11.49 21.30
C ALA A 87 19.10 12.09 21.30
N GLY A 88 19.32 13.21 20.59
CA GLY A 88 20.64 13.83 20.43
C GLY A 88 21.65 12.95 19.67
N LEU A 89 21.16 11.96 18.91
CA LEU A 89 22.00 11.00 18.20
C LEU A 89 22.10 11.38 16.71
N ASN A 90 23.29 11.21 16.14
CA ASN A 90 23.46 11.32 14.70
C ASN A 90 23.13 9.98 14.03
N LYS A 91 22.87 10.01 12.72
CA LYS A 91 22.58 8.79 11.95
C LYS A 91 23.72 7.75 12.01
N THR A 92 24.95 8.20 12.23
CA THR A 92 26.15 7.36 12.39
C THR A 92 26.20 6.63 13.73
N ASP A 93 25.45 7.10 14.72
CA ASP A 93 25.46 6.55 16.08
C ASP A 93 24.43 5.42 16.22
N ILE A 94 23.61 5.18 15.18
CA ILE A 94 22.69 4.06 15.10
C ILE A 94 23.46 2.81 14.68
N HIS A 95 23.55 1.85 15.60
CA HIS A 95 24.21 0.56 15.37
C HIS A 95 23.28 -0.46 14.71
N GLU A 96 22.00 -0.48 15.10
CA GLU A 96 21.01 -1.43 14.60
C GLU A 96 19.66 -0.76 14.36
N ILE A 97 18.98 -1.21 13.30
CA ILE A 97 17.62 -0.78 12.96
C ILE A 97 16.70 -1.98 13.08
N VAL A 98 15.89 -2.03 14.14
CA VAL A 98 14.88 -3.08 14.32
C VAL A 98 13.58 -2.65 13.65
N LEU A 99 13.29 -3.25 12.50
CA LEU A 99 12.03 -3.04 11.79
C LEU A 99 10.93 -3.93 12.39
N VAL A 100 10.10 -3.35 13.26
CA VAL A 100 8.94 -4.03 13.84
C VAL A 100 7.67 -3.69 13.06
N GLY A 101 6.85 -4.70 12.76
CA GLY A 101 5.55 -4.53 12.12
C GLY A 101 5.34 -5.40 10.87
N GLY A 102 4.09 -5.77 10.60
CA GLY A 102 3.72 -6.53 9.40
C GLY A 102 3.84 -5.72 8.11
N SER A 103 3.58 -4.41 8.19
CA SER A 103 3.61 -3.49 7.04
C SER A 103 5.03 -3.24 6.50
N THR A 104 6.05 -3.38 7.35
CA THR A 104 7.47 -3.25 7.02
C THR A 104 7.97 -4.38 6.12
N ARG A 105 7.22 -5.49 6.03
CA ARG A 105 7.47 -6.59 5.07
C ARG A 105 6.76 -6.39 3.73
N SER A 106 5.76 -5.52 3.67
CA SER A 106 4.88 -5.34 2.51
C SER A 106 5.16 -4.10 1.68
N LEU A 107 5.68 -3.05 2.31
CA LEU A 107 6.17 -1.89 1.60
C LEU A 107 7.64 -2.14 1.22
N GLY A 108 8.02 -1.75 0.00
CA GLY A 108 9.41 -1.50 -0.36
C GLY A 108 9.96 -0.31 0.44
N PHE A 109 9.96 -0.42 1.77
CA PHE A 109 10.68 0.48 2.63
C PHE A 109 12.13 0.38 2.16
N PRO A 110 12.80 1.50 1.86
CA PRO A 110 14.16 1.46 1.38
C PRO A 110 14.95 0.60 2.35
N ARG A 111 15.47 -0.54 1.88
CA ARG A 111 16.45 -1.28 2.67
C ARG A 111 17.58 -0.27 2.87
N CYS A 112 17.73 0.21 4.10
CA CYS A 112 18.87 0.99 4.54
C CYS A 112 20.09 0.06 4.49
N ASN A 113 20.56 -0.27 3.30
CA ASN A 113 21.69 -1.15 3.08
C ASN A 113 22.67 -0.54 2.08
N ASN A 114 22.74 0.80 2.05
CA ASN A 114 23.86 1.60 1.54
C ASN A 114 23.51 3.09 1.65
N TYR A 115 23.87 3.71 2.78
CA TYR A 115 24.33 5.09 2.89
C TYR A 115 25.32 5.16 4.04
#